data_AF-A0AA39PFN9-F1
#
_entry.id   AF-A0AA39PFN9-F1
#
_cell.length_a   1.000
_cell.length_b   1.000
_cell.length_c   1.000
_cell.angle_alpha   90.00
_cell.angle_beta   90.00
_cell.angle_gamma   90.00
#
_symmetry.space_group_name_H-M   'P 1'
#
loop_
_entity.id
_entity.type
_entity.pdbx_description
1 polymer ?
#
loop_
_entity_poly.entity_id
_entity_poly.type
_entity_poly.pdbx_seq_one_letter_code
_entity_poly.pdbx_strand_id
1 'polypeptide(L)'
;SQGIPGDFQAYKPSLPFTEGYPNSSVWDAYSDGIQNYDTNMLILSHVPEALLFMCILYAGLFSVIVTTFIIEYSENLEPDYQQMMALLLFDQINIQCTLANGTLLDNITTSNTDPTTQFTPNSIHVMSLGMLWTSLALSILTAFLSILV
;
A
#
# COMPACT_ATOMS: atom_id res chain seq x y z
N SER A 1 -11.15 13.22 50.15
CA SER A 1 -12.24 13.65 49.25
C SER A 1 -11.62 13.72 47.88
N GLN A 2 -11.90 12.74 47.03
CA GLN A 2 -11.31 12.68 45.69
C GLN A 2 -12.18 13.59 44.82
N GLY A 3 -11.74 14.85 44.68
CA GLY A 3 -12.44 15.87 43.90
C GLY A 3 -12.38 15.51 42.41
N ILE A 4 -13.43 15.87 41.68
CA ILE A 4 -13.45 15.71 40.22
C ILE A 4 -12.43 16.69 39.64
N PRO A 5 -11.50 16.24 38.78
CA PRO A 5 -10.46 17.12 38.23
C PRO A 5 -11.10 18.26 37.42
N GLY A 6 -10.74 19.49 37.75
CA GLY A 6 -11.32 20.73 37.19
C GLY A 6 -12.46 21.34 38.00
N ASP A 7 -13.00 20.63 38.99
CA ASP A 7 -13.96 21.20 39.96
C ASP A 7 -13.22 21.84 41.13
N PHE A 8 -12.83 23.10 40.95
CA PHE A 8 -12.20 23.91 41.99
C PHE A 8 -13.11 24.11 43.23
N GLN A 9 -14.42 23.83 43.13
CA GLN A 9 -15.34 23.92 44.27
C GLN A 9 -15.38 22.64 45.12
N ALA A 10 -14.87 21.51 44.61
CA ALA A 10 -14.79 20.25 45.35
C ALA A 10 -13.67 20.25 46.41
N TYR A 11 -12.73 21.19 46.33
CA TYR A 11 -11.65 21.35 47.29
C TYR A 11 -12.09 22.22 48.46
N LYS A 12 -11.90 21.73 49.69
CA LYS A 12 -12.17 22.52 50.88
C LYS A 12 -11.27 23.77 50.86
N PRO A 13 -11.82 24.97 51.10
CA PRO A 13 -11.02 26.18 51.20
C PRO A 13 -9.94 26.00 52.27
N SER A 14 -8.69 26.31 51.91
CA SER A 14 -7.60 26.41 52.87
C SER A 14 -7.88 27.50 53.90
N LEU A 15 -7.30 27.37 55.09
CA LEU A 15 -7.43 28.39 56.13
C LEU A 15 -6.91 29.76 55.62
N PRO A 16 -7.50 30.88 56.09
CA PRO A 16 -7.01 32.20 55.72
C PRO A 16 -5.51 32.32 55.97
N PHE A 17 -4.77 32.90 55.03
CA PHE A 17 -3.30 33.07 55.06
C PHE A 17 -2.46 31.78 54.91
N THR A 18 -3.07 30.61 54.72
CA THR A 18 -2.33 29.35 54.46
C THR A 18 -2.16 29.01 52.98
N GLU A 19 -2.65 29.88 52.08
CA GLU A 19 -2.68 29.67 50.63
C GLU A 19 -1.29 29.47 50.01
N GLY A 20 -0.26 30.09 50.58
CA GLY A 20 1.12 29.96 50.13
C GLY A 20 1.87 28.71 50.60
N TYR A 21 1.29 27.90 51.49
CA TYR A 21 1.95 26.69 51.99
C TYR A 21 1.82 25.53 50.99
N PRO A 22 2.81 24.63 50.89
CA PRO A 22 2.80 23.51 49.92
C PRO A 22 1.63 22.53 50.10
N ASN A 23 0.97 22.54 51.26
CA ASN A 23 -0.18 21.71 51.60
C ASN A 23 -1.51 22.46 51.51
N SER A 24 -1.53 23.61 50.83
CA SER A 24 -2.77 24.35 50.62
C SER A 24 -3.61 23.67 49.54
N SER A 25 -4.93 23.71 49.72
CA SER A 25 -5.89 23.15 48.78
C SER A 25 -5.78 23.76 47.37
N VAL A 26 -5.22 24.96 47.27
CA VAL A 26 -5.00 25.67 46.01
C VAL A 26 -3.89 25.02 45.19
N TRP A 27 -2.79 24.61 45.84
CA TRP A 27 -1.69 23.90 45.16
C TRP A 27 -2.09 22.47 44.78
N ASP A 28 -2.87 21.80 45.63
CA ASP A 28 -3.43 20.48 45.32
C ASP A 28 -4.33 20.55 44.08
N ALA A 29 -5.26 21.52 44.02
CA ALA A 29 -6.13 21.71 42.86
C ALA A 29 -5.37 22.10 41.59
N TYR A 30 -4.35 22.96 41.71
CA TYR A 30 -3.51 23.36 40.58
C TYR A 30 -2.69 22.19 40.03
N SER A 31 -2.05 21.40 40.90
CA SER A 31 -1.24 20.25 40.50
C SER A 31 -2.07 19.13 39.89
N ASP A 32 -3.28 18.89 40.40
CA ASP A 32 -4.22 17.93 39.81
C ASP A 32 -4.70 18.39 38.43
N GLY A 33 -4.96 19.69 38.26
CA GLY A 33 -5.28 20.30 36.98
C GLY A 33 -4.16 20.14 35.95
N ILE A 34 -2.90 20.35 36.35
CA ILE A 34 -1.73 20.14 35.47
C ILE A 34 -1.59 18.66 35.10
N GLN A 35 -1.70 17.74 36.05
CA GLN A 35 -1.60 16.30 35.76
C GLN A 35 -2.69 15.84 34.79
N ASN A 36 -3.92 16.36 34.94
CA ASN A 36 -5.00 16.03 34.04
C ASN A 36 -4.77 16.60 32.63
N TYR A 37 -4.29 17.85 32.54
CA TYR A 37 -3.95 18.47 31.26
C TYR A 37 -2.82 17.70 30.55
N ASP A 38 -1.77 17.32 31.27
CA ASP A 38 -0.65 16.55 30.73
C ASP A 38 -1.09 15.14 30.29
N THR A 39 -1.92 14.47 31.10
CA THR A 39 -2.49 13.16 30.75
C THR A 39 -3.40 13.25 29.52
N ASN A 40 -4.25 14.28 29.42
CA ASN A 40 -5.09 14.51 28.23
C ASN A 40 -4.25 14.86 27.00
N MET A 41 -3.16 15.62 27.16
CA MET A 41 -2.23 15.94 26.08
C MET A 41 -1.49 14.69 25.58
N LEU A 42 -1.11 13.78 26.48
CA LEU A 42 -0.55 12.47 26.13
C LEU A 42 -1.56 11.59 25.39
N ILE A 43 -2.81 11.53 25.85
CA ILE A 43 -3.86 10.76 25.16
C ILE A 43 -4.13 11.32 23.75
N LEU A 44 -4.19 12.65 23.60
CA LEU A 44 -4.44 13.28 22.30
C LEU A 44 -3.24 13.15 21.33
N SER A 45 -2.01 13.13 21.86
CA SER A 45 -0.78 12.96 21.07
C SER A 45 -0.50 11.51 20.64
N HIS A 46 -1.09 10.50 21.29
CA HIS A 46 -0.94 9.10 20.89
C HIS A 46 -1.84 8.70 19.72
N VAL A 47 -2.94 9.43 19.48
CA VAL A 47 -3.83 9.23 18.32
C VAL A 47 -3.09 9.32 16.97
N PRO A 48 -2.26 10.36 16.71
CA PRO A 48 -1.53 10.45 15.45
C PRO A 48 -0.43 9.39 15.29
N GLU A 49 0.18 8.88 16.37
CA GLU A 49 1.24 7.87 16.27
C GLU A 49 0.69 6.52 15.81
N ALA A 50 -0.43 6.06 16.37
CA ALA A 50 -1.05 4.81 15.97
C ALA A 50 -1.49 4.84 14.49
N LEU A 51 -2.00 5.98 14.03
CA LEU A 51 -2.42 6.19 12.65
C LEU A 51 -1.22 6.18 11.67
N LEU A 52 -0.10 6.77 12.09
CA LEU A 52 1.13 6.83 11.30
C LEU A 52 1.70 5.41 11.08
N PHE A 53 1.75 4.59 12.13
CA PHE A 53 2.17 3.19 12.02
C PHE A 53 1.25 2.39 11.08
N MET A 54 -0.06 2.62 11.09
CA MET A 54 -0.98 1.99 10.15
C MET A 54 -0.71 2.43 8.71
N CYS A 55 -0.45 3.72 8.46
CA CYS A 55 -0.09 4.20 7.12
C CYS A 55 1.19 3.56 6.59
N ILE A 56 2.21 3.42 7.44
CA ILE A 56 3.46 2.75 7.06
C ILE A 56 3.22 1.26 6.81
N LEU A 57 2.37 0.59 7.59
CA LEU A 57 2.01 -0.81 7.36
C LEU A 57 1.32 -0.99 6.01
N TYR A 58 0.34 -0.14 5.69
CA TYR A 58 -0.34 -0.20 4.39
C TYR A 58 0.59 0.16 3.23
N ALA A 59 1.46 1.15 3.39
CA ALA A 59 2.47 1.51 2.38
C ALA A 59 3.49 0.39 2.14
N GLY A 60 3.98 -0.24 3.22
CA GLY A 60 4.93 -1.35 3.16
C GLY A 60 4.31 -2.61 2.56
N LEU A 61 3.11 -2.98 3.02
CA LEU A 61 2.34 -4.10 2.47
C LEU A 61 2.10 -3.91 0.98
N PHE A 62 1.72 -2.69 0.59
CA PHE A 62 1.53 -2.37 -0.80
C PHE A 62 2.82 -2.49 -1.61
N SER A 63 3.92 -1.89 -1.14
CA SER A 63 5.20 -1.92 -1.85
C SER A 63 5.67 -3.35 -2.11
N VAL A 64 5.47 -4.25 -1.14
CA VAL A 64 5.79 -5.67 -1.30
C VAL A 64 4.89 -6.31 -2.35
N ILE A 65 3.57 -6.15 -2.25
CA ILE A 65 2.61 -6.72 -3.21
C ILE A 65 2.90 -6.24 -4.63
N VAL A 66 3.20 -4.95 -4.82
CA VAL A 66 3.53 -4.42 -6.15
C VAL A 66 4.87 -4.89 -6.65
N THR A 67 5.88 -5.01 -5.79
CA THR A 67 7.18 -5.54 -6.21
C THR A 67 7.04 -6.99 -6.69
N THR A 68 6.31 -7.83 -5.94
CA THR A 68 6.03 -9.21 -6.35
C THR A 68 5.20 -9.28 -7.62
N PHE A 69 4.15 -8.47 -7.73
CA PHE A 69 3.33 -8.42 -8.94
C PHE A 69 4.16 -7.96 -10.14
N ILE A 70 5.02 -6.94 -10.01
CA ILE A 70 5.90 -6.52 -11.11
C ILE A 70 6.82 -7.67 -11.52
N ILE A 71 7.42 -8.39 -10.58
CA ILE A 71 8.32 -9.51 -10.89
C ILE A 71 7.58 -10.61 -11.65
N GLU A 72 6.45 -11.06 -11.12
CA GLU A 72 5.73 -12.22 -11.64
C GLU A 72 4.90 -11.90 -12.90
N TYR A 73 4.47 -10.65 -13.02
CA TYR A 73 3.71 -10.19 -14.19
C TYR A 73 4.62 -9.65 -15.31
N SER A 74 5.85 -9.20 -15.00
CA SER A 74 6.84 -8.81 -16.01
C SER A 74 7.14 -9.98 -16.94
N GLU A 75 7.32 -11.18 -16.39
CA GLU A 75 7.55 -12.39 -17.21
C GLU A 75 6.32 -12.74 -18.06
N ASN A 76 5.11 -12.43 -17.58
CA ASN A 76 3.85 -12.65 -18.30
C ASN A 76 3.49 -11.55 -19.31
N LEU A 77 4.23 -10.44 -19.32
CA LEU A 77 4.09 -9.31 -20.24
C LEU A 77 5.08 -9.39 -21.40
N GLU A 78 6.02 -10.34 -21.38
CA GLU A 78 6.88 -10.62 -22.52
C GLU A 78 6.19 -11.53 -23.55
N PRO A 79 6.55 -11.40 -24.84
CA PRO A 79 6.21 -12.41 -25.84
C PRO A 79 6.72 -13.78 -25.37
N ASP A 80 5.92 -14.85 -25.52
CA ASP A 80 6.41 -16.21 -25.28
C ASP A 80 7.42 -16.58 -26.39
N TYR A 81 8.67 -16.19 -26.16
CA TYR A 81 9.77 -16.44 -27.08
C TYR A 81 10.05 -17.94 -27.25
N GLN A 82 9.67 -18.78 -26.28
CA GLN A 82 9.84 -20.23 -26.39
C GLN A 82 8.85 -20.83 -27.39
N GLN A 83 7.57 -20.45 -27.31
CA GLN A 83 6.57 -20.84 -28.30
C GLN A 83 6.91 -20.28 -29.70
N MET A 84 7.33 -19.01 -29.79
CA MET A 84 7.68 -18.41 -31.08
C MET A 84 8.89 -19.09 -31.71
N MET A 85 9.93 -19.39 -30.93
CA MET A 85 11.10 -20.11 -31.42
C MET A 85 10.74 -21.55 -31.84
N ALA A 86 9.85 -22.23 -31.12
CA ALA A 86 9.39 -23.56 -31.50
C ALA A 86 8.65 -23.56 -32.85
N LEU A 87 7.79 -22.57 -33.08
CA LEU A 87 7.09 -22.38 -34.37
C LEU A 87 8.08 -22.06 -35.50
N LEU A 88 9.03 -21.16 -35.27
CA LEU A 88 10.06 -20.81 -36.26
C LEU A 88 10.98 -21.99 -36.59
N LEU A 89 11.42 -22.76 -35.59
CA LEU A 89 12.22 -23.98 -35.79
C LEU A 89 11.44 -25.05 -36.54
N PHE A 90 10.16 -25.23 -36.20
CA PHE A 90 9.28 -26.15 -36.91
C PHE A 90 9.13 -25.75 -38.38
N ASP A 91 8.96 -24.46 -38.66
CA ASP A 91 8.91 -23.94 -40.04
C ASP A 91 10.22 -24.18 -40.79
N GLN A 92 11.37 -23.92 -40.16
CA GLN A 92 12.67 -24.17 -40.78
C GLN A 92 12.87 -25.65 -41.12
N ILE A 93 12.49 -26.56 -40.21
CA ILE A 93 12.58 -28.01 -40.44
C ILE A 93 11.63 -28.43 -41.57
N ASN A 94 10.41 -27.88 -41.60
CA ASN A 94 9.43 -28.19 -42.63
C ASN A 94 9.90 -27.72 -44.02
N ILE A 95 10.49 -26.53 -44.12
CA ILE A 95 11.11 -26.01 -45.35
C ILE A 95 12.27 -26.91 -45.80
N GLN A 96 13.14 -27.36 -44.89
CA GLN A 96 14.24 -28.26 -45.23
C GLN A 96 13.75 -29.63 -45.71
N CYS A 97 12.71 -30.19 -45.08
CA CYS A 97 12.15 -31.50 -45.42
C CYS A 97 11.41 -31.47 -46.76
N THR A 98 10.63 -30.43 -47.01
CA THR A 98 9.91 -30.23 -48.29
C THR A 98 10.86 -29.96 -49.47
N LEU A 99 11.95 -29.21 -49.25
CA LEU A 99 13.00 -29.01 -50.24
C LEU A 99 13.74 -30.32 -50.57
N ALA A 100 14.05 -31.11 -49.54
CA ALA A 100 14.67 -32.43 -49.70
C ALA A 100 13.74 -33.42 -50.45
N ASN A 101 12.42 -33.26 -50.30
CA ASN A 101 11.42 -34.08 -50.98
C ASN A 101 11.06 -33.58 -52.40
N GLY A 102 11.72 -32.51 -52.88
CA GLY A 102 11.57 -32.00 -54.24
C GLY A 102 10.23 -31.28 -54.53
N THR A 103 9.47 -30.93 -53.50
CA THR A 103 8.19 -30.22 -53.65
C THR A 103 8.39 -28.71 -53.83
N LEU A 104 7.57 -28.08 -54.67
CA LEU A 104 7.62 -26.63 -54.94
C LEU A 104 7.34 -25.81 -53.67
N LEU A 105 8.14 -24.76 -53.46
CA LEU A 105 8.14 -23.91 -52.25
C LEU A 105 6.77 -23.26 -51.96
N ASP A 106 5.94 -23.05 -52.98
CA ASP A 106 4.61 -22.42 -52.89
C ASP A 106 3.59 -23.22 -52.07
N ASN A 107 3.84 -24.51 -51.82
CA ASN A 107 2.89 -25.38 -51.10
C ASN A 107 3.18 -25.51 -49.60
N ILE A 108 4.15 -24.77 -49.08
CA ILE A 108 4.55 -24.83 -47.67
C ILE A 108 3.58 -23.97 -46.85
N THR A 109 2.79 -24.62 -46.00
CA THR A 109 2.00 -23.93 -44.98
C THR A 109 2.95 -23.53 -43.85
N THR A 110 3.35 -22.26 -43.83
CA THR A 110 4.14 -21.72 -42.73
C THR A 110 3.25 -21.26 -41.58
N SER A 111 3.83 -21.20 -40.38
CA SER A 111 3.16 -20.76 -39.15
C SER A 111 2.72 -19.28 -39.17
N ASN A 112 3.11 -18.52 -40.21
CA ASN A 112 2.85 -17.09 -40.39
C ASN A 112 3.21 -16.27 -39.13
N THR A 113 4.27 -16.69 -38.44
CA THR A 113 4.76 -16.07 -37.21
C THR A 113 5.83 -15.04 -37.58
N ASP A 114 5.52 -13.75 -37.43
CA ASP A 114 6.43 -12.65 -37.77
C ASP A 114 7.12 -12.10 -36.50
N PRO A 115 8.42 -12.33 -36.32
CA PRO A 115 9.17 -11.90 -35.13
C PRO A 115 9.41 -10.39 -35.07
N THR A 116 9.07 -9.64 -36.11
CA THR A 116 9.19 -8.17 -36.16
C THR A 116 7.89 -7.45 -35.80
N THR A 117 6.79 -8.20 -35.65
CA THR A 117 5.50 -7.61 -35.26
C THR A 117 5.57 -7.08 -33.83
N GLN A 118 5.09 -5.85 -33.65
CA GLN A 118 5.09 -5.20 -32.35
C GLN A 118 4.18 -5.98 -31.39
N PHE A 119 4.74 -6.38 -30.25
CA PHE A 119 3.99 -7.07 -29.21
C PHE A 119 2.84 -6.18 -28.71
N THR A 120 1.61 -6.67 -28.85
CA THR A 120 0.41 -6.03 -28.32
C THR A 120 -0.11 -6.87 -27.16
N PRO A 121 -0.01 -6.40 -25.90
CA PRO A 121 -0.50 -7.15 -24.75
C PRO A 121 -2.02 -7.35 -24.83
N ASN A 122 -2.48 -8.52 -24.36
CA ASN A 122 -3.89 -8.87 -24.32
C ASN A 122 -4.67 -7.85 -23.47
N SER A 123 -5.80 -7.35 -24.00
CA SER A 123 -6.63 -6.34 -23.33
C SER A 123 -7.09 -6.76 -21.93
N ILE A 124 -7.24 -8.06 -21.65
CA ILE A 124 -7.60 -8.57 -20.32
C ILE A 124 -6.46 -8.41 -19.31
N HIS A 125 -5.21 -8.58 -19.73
CA HIS A 125 -4.04 -8.36 -18.86
C HIS A 125 -3.92 -6.88 -18.48
N VAL A 126 -4.14 -5.98 -19.44
CA VAL A 126 -4.14 -4.52 -19.19
C VAL A 126 -5.27 -4.11 -18.25
N MET A 127 -6.46 -4.71 -18.39
CA MET A 127 -7.60 -4.45 -17.50
C MET A 127 -7.31 -4.88 -16.06
N SER A 128 -6.76 -6.09 -15.86
CA SER A 128 -6.41 -6.59 -14.53
C SER A 128 -5.33 -5.75 -13.87
N LEU A 129 -4.31 -5.33 -14.62
CA LEU A 129 -3.29 -4.40 -14.15
C LEU A 129 -3.96 -3.09 -13.68
N GLY A 130 -4.81 -2.50 -14.52
CA GLY A 130 -5.55 -1.28 -14.18
C GLY A 130 -6.40 -1.42 -12.92
N MET A 131 -7.13 -2.53 -12.76
CA MET A 131 -7.93 -2.79 -11.56
C MET A 131 -7.08 -2.87 -10.29
N LEU A 132 -5.90 -3.50 -10.38
CA LEU A 132 -4.97 -3.64 -9.25
C LEU A 132 -4.36 -2.29 -8.84
N TRP A 133 -4.03 -1.44 -9.81
CA TRP A 133 -3.63 -0.05 -9.54
C TRP A 133 -4.77 0.76 -8.89
N THR A 134 -6.01 0.58 -9.34
CA THR A 134 -7.15 1.34 -8.81
C THR A 134 -7.56 0.92 -7.40
N SER A 135 -7.64 -0.38 -7.10
CA SER A 135 -8.01 -0.89 -5.76
C SER A 135 -7.03 -0.40 -4.71
N LEU A 136 -5.78 -0.28 -5.12
CA LEU A 136 -4.75 0.26 -4.28
C LEU A 136 -4.80 1.77 -4.11
N ALA A 137 -4.87 2.52 -5.21
CA ALA A 137 -4.95 3.98 -5.15
C ALA A 137 -6.14 4.39 -4.25
N LEU A 138 -7.24 3.64 -4.32
CA LEU A 138 -8.41 3.80 -3.46
C LEU A 138 -8.14 3.48 -1.99
N SER A 139 -7.33 2.46 -1.68
CA SER A 139 -6.88 2.13 -0.32
C SER A 139 -6.02 3.25 0.29
N ILE A 140 -5.06 3.77 -0.47
CA ILE A 140 -4.21 4.90 -0.05
C ILE A 140 -5.05 6.17 0.13
N LEU A 141 -5.98 6.45 -0.79
CA LEU A 141 -6.85 7.62 -0.71
C LEU A 141 -7.73 7.58 0.54
N THR A 142 -8.31 6.41 0.85
CA THR A 142 -9.12 6.22 2.06
C THR A 142 -8.29 6.40 3.33
N ALA A 143 -7.06 5.87 3.36
CA ALA A 143 -6.12 6.11 4.45
C ALA A 143 -5.76 7.59 4.61
N PHE A 144 -5.49 8.31 3.50
CA PHE A 144 -5.20 9.74 3.51
C PHE A 144 -6.37 10.58 4.03
N LEU A 145 -7.58 10.27 3.59
CA LEU A 145 -8.78 10.94 4.11
C LEU A 145 -8.99 10.68 5.61
N SER A 146 -8.62 9.49 6.11
CA SER A 146 -8.66 9.19 7.55
C SER A 146 -7.59 9.93 8.36
N ILE A 147 -6.51 10.40 7.75
CA ILE A 147 -5.48 11.24 8.39
C ILE A 147 -5.90 12.70 8.45
N LEU A 148 -6.66 13.15 7.46
CA LEU A 148 -7.12 14.54 7.37
C LEU A 148 -8.23 14.88 8.38
N VAL A 149 -8.98 13.88 8.82
CA VAL A 149 -10.14 14.04 9.72
C VAL A 149 -9.73 14.02 11.19
#